data_AF-A0A177QNS1-F1
#
_entry.id   AF-A0A177QNS1-F1
#
_cell.length_a   1.000
_cell.length_b   1.000
_cell.length_c   1.000
_cell.angle_alpha   90.00
_cell.angle_beta   90.00
_cell.angle_gamma   90.00
#
_symmetry.space_group_name_H-M   'P 1'
#
loop_
_entity.id
_entity.type
_entity.pdbx_description
1 polymer ?
#
loop_
_entity_poly.entity_id
_entity_poly.type
_entity_poly.pdbx_seq_one_letter_code
_entity_poly.pdbx_strand_id
1 'polypeptide(L)'
;MNTENEKLRNMLKEGKITENDFQLLSTALDKRKPCISRLFTLAINPFQKIAGWYALFAGILVICCMSYLGVIAKVYFPGILAVLNASTVKNPAVPINFSWGMYQNFVSWIILSILFIITAKIFKQRQVRLIDFFGTVALSRFPFLVLVVFISIIRVVNPAFMEIDITKGFPIHSSLSMVAFSFVVILCAAWQLTTYFYALKESSGLTGKKLWISFIVAIILGDIISSPLAMIFF
;
A
#
# COMPACT_ATOMS: atom_id res chain seq x y z
N MET A 1 17.76 34.08 4.60
CA MET A 1 18.66 33.42 5.59
C MET A 1 17.90 33.30 6.90
N ASN A 2 17.90 32.11 7.51
CA ASN A 2 16.96 31.68 8.55
C ASN A 2 17.05 32.47 9.86
N THR A 3 15.94 33.06 10.29
CA THR A 3 15.71 33.72 11.60
C THR A 3 16.08 32.81 12.80
N GLU A 4 16.07 31.49 12.61
CA GLU A 4 16.45 30.50 13.64
C GLU A 4 17.97 30.44 13.90
N ASN A 5 18.80 30.65 12.88
CA ASN A 5 20.26 30.65 13.04
C ASN A 5 20.76 31.93 13.72
N GLU A 6 20.08 33.06 13.53
CA GLU A 6 20.35 34.29 14.29
C GLU A 6 19.97 34.15 15.77
N LYS A 7 18.83 33.50 16.06
CA LYS A 7 18.43 33.20 17.45
C LYS A 7 19.45 32.33 18.17
N LEU A 8 19.97 31.28 17.52
CA LEU A 8 21.03 30.45 18.09
C LEU A 8 22.33 31.23 18.35
N ARG A 9 22.73 32.11 17.42
CA ARG A 9 23.91 32.96 17.64
C ARG A 9 23.71 33.93 18.81
N ASN A 10 22.52 34.47 19.00
CA ASN A 10 22.21 35.31 20.15
C ASN A 10 22.21 34.51 21.46
N MET A 11 21.68 33.29 21.45
CA MET A 11 21.73 32.39 22.62
C MET A 11 23.16 32.01 23.01
N LEU A 12 24.05 31.83 22.04
CA LEU A 12 25.49 31.60 22.28
C LEU A 12 26.14 32.85 22.90
N LYS A 13 25.85 34.05 22.35
CA LYS A 13 26.35 35.32 22.90
C LYS A 13 25.87 35.60 24.32
N GLU A 14 24.64 35.19 24.64
CA GLU A 14 24.04 35.32 25.98
C GLU A 14 24.53 34.23 26.96
N GLY A 15 25.39 33.30 26.53
CA GLY A 15 25.90 32.22 27.37
C GLY A 15 24.85 31.17 27.77
N LYS A 16 23.69 31.14 27.08
CA LYS A 16 22.59 30.21 27.38
C LYS A 16 22.83 28.80 26.83
N ILE A 17 23.70 28.67 25.85
CA ILE A 17 24.09 27.40 25.22
C ILE A 17 25.61 27.35 25.09
N THR A 18 26.20 26.17 25.19
CA THR A 18 27.65 26.00 24.97
C THR A 18 27.98 25.93 23.48
N GLU A 19 29.26 26.11 23.13
CA GLU A 19 29.73 26.01 21.73
C GLU A 19 29.43 24.63 21.12
N ASN A 20 29.52 23.56 21.91
CA ASN A 20 29.13 22.21 21.49
C ASN A 20 27.62 22.10 21.23
N ASP A 21 26.79 22.70 22.07
CA ASP A 21 25.34 22.71 21.87
C ASP A 21 24.97 23.52 20.62
N PHE A 22 25.66 24.64 20.39
CA PHE A 22 25.48 25.45 19.18
C PHE A 22 25.79 24.64 17.92
N GLN A 23 26.92 23.93 17.88
CA GLN A 23 27.27 23.08 16.72
C GLN A 23 26.28 21.94 16.52
N LEU A 24 25.81 21.31 17.60
CA LEU A 24 24.82 20.22 17.51
C LEU A 24 23.48 20.74 16.97
N LEU A 25 22.99 21.86 17.51
CA LEU A 25 21.72 22.47 17.13
C LEU A 25 21.76 23.07 15.71
N SER A 26 22.86 23.72 15.33
CA SER A 26 23.04 24.24 13.97
C SER A 26 23.08 23.09 12.95
N THR A 27 23.78 21.99 13.28
CA THR A 27 23.82 20.79 12.45
C THR A 27 22.44 20.13 12.35
N ALA A 28 21.66 20.11 13.44
CA ALA A 28 20.29 19.57 13.43
C ALA A 28 19.31 20.45 12.62
N LEU A 29 19.47 21.78 12.66
CA LEU A 29 18.69 22.74 11.87
C LEU A 29 19.01 22.68 10.38
N ASP A 30 20.29 22.51 10.01
CA ASP A 30 20.70 22.27 8.63
C ASP A 30 20.29 20.89 8.12
N LYS A 31 20.08 19.92 9.02
CA LYS A 31 19.48 18.61 8.72
C LYS A 31 17.98 18.69 8.44
N ARG A 32 17.50 19.76 7.79
CA ARG A 32 16.19 19.79 7.14
C ARG A 32 16.15 18.67 6.13
N LYS A 33 15.49 17.57 6.50
CA LYS A 33 15.25 16.41 5.64
C LYS A 33 14.74 16.89 4.27
N PRO A 34 15.47 16.62 3.16
CA PRO A 34 15.10 17.10 1.83
C PRO A 34 13.70 16.62 1.47
N CYS A 35 12.97 17.36 0.63
CA CYS A 35 11.58 17.05 0.26
C CYS A 35 11.43 15.59 -0.21
N ILE A 36 12.42 15.10 -0.98
CA ILE A 36 12.53 13.72 -1.46
C ILE A 36 12.54 12.71 -0.31
N SER A 37 13.28 12.98 0.78
CA SER A 37 13.28 12.08 1.94
C SER A 37 11.93 12.05 2.66
N ARG A 38 11.16 13.15 2.64
CA ARG A 38 9.79 13.17 3.19
C ARG A 38 8.84 12.37 2.31
N LEU A 39 8.93 12.50 0.99
CA LEU A 39 8.14 11.72 0.04
C LEU A 39 8.46 10.22 0.15
N PHE A 40 9.73 9.86 0.28
CA PHE A 40 10.16 8.48 0.46
C PHE A 40 9.66 7.89 1.79
N THR A 41 9.68 8.68 2.86
CA THR A 41 9.11 8.25 4.15
C THR A 41 7.59 8.07 4.04
N LEU A 42 6.89 8.95 3.32
CA LEU A 42 5.45 8.85 3.11
C LEU A 42 5.07 7.66 2.20
N ALA A 43 5.91 7.36 1.21
CA ALA A 43 5.76 6.22 0.32
C ALA A 43 5.96 4.89 1.05
N ILE A 44 6.87 4.81 2.02
CA ILE A 44 7.13 3.57 2.77
C ILE A 44 6.18 3.40 3.95
N ASN A 45 5.94 4.48 4.70
CA ASN A 45 5.07 4.48 5.88
C ASN A 45 4.25 5.78 5.96
N PRO A 46 3.12 5.86 5.22
CA PRO A 46 2.24 7.03 5.28
C PRO A 46 1.55 7.17 6.65
N PHE A 47 1.48 6.08 7.42
CA PHE A 47 0.67 6.00 8.63
C PHE A 47 1.24 6.77 9.83
N GLN A 48 2.53 7.14 9.78
CA GLN A 48 3.12 8.04 10.79
C GLN A 48 2.49 9.45 10.78
N LYS A 49 1.90 9.85 9.65
CA LYS A 49 1.26 11.17 9.49
C LYS A 49 -0.24 11.09 9.26
N ILE A 50 -0.71 10.01 8.62
CA ILE A 50 -2.10 9.86 8.18
C ILE A 50 -2.66 8.61 8.86
N ALA A 51 -3.38 8.78 9.97
CA ALA A 51 -3.99 7.71 10.74
C ALA A 51 -5.47 8.01 11.05
N GLY A 52 -6.22 7.00 11.47
CA GLY A 52 -7.64 7.10 11.83
C GLY A 52 -8.54 7.48 10.66
N TRP A 53 -9.45 8.44 10.90
CA TRP A 53 -10.49 8.83 9.94
C TRP A 53 -9.94 9.36 8.60
N TYR A 54 -8.85 10.13 8.64
CA TYR A 54 -8.22 10.63 7.41
C TYR A 54 -7.68 9.50 6.54
N ALA A 55 -7.07 8.48 7.16
CA ALA A 55 -6.60 7.30 6.44
C ALA A 55 -7.77 6.49 5.87
N LEU A 56 -8.89 6.41 6.59
CA LEU A 56 -10.10 5.74 6.11
C LEU A 56 -10.66 6.41 4.85
N PHE A 57 -10.92 7.71 4.89
CA PHE A 57 -11.48 8.42 3.72
C PHE A 57 -10.53 8.38 2.53
N ALA A 58 -9.23 8.61 2.75
CA ALA A 58 -8.23 8.50 1.69
C ALA A 58 -8.15 7.08 1.12
N GLY A 59 -8.20 6.06 1.97
CA GLY A 59 -8.17 4.66 1.55
C GLY A 59 -9.42 4.22 0.79
N ILE A 60 -10.60 4.69 1.18
CA ILE A 60 -11.84 4.46 0.42
C ILE A 60 -11.74 5.10 -0.96
N LEU A 61 -11.20 6.33 -1.05
CA LEU A 61 -10.96 7.00 -2.33
C LEU A 61 -10.01 6.17 -3.21
N VAL A 62 -8.92 5.64 -2.64
CA VAL A 62 -8.00 4.72 -3.33
C VAL A 62 -8.75 3.49 -3.87
N ILE A 63 -9.60 2.85 -3.06
CA ILE A 63 -10.39 1.68 -3.47
C ILE A 63 -11.36 2.03 -4.61
N CYS A 64 -12.04 3.18 -4.54
CA CYS A 64 -12.93 3.65 -5.60
C CYS A 64 -12.15 3.89 -6.91
N CYS A 65 -11.02 4.59 -6.85
CA CYS A 65 -10.16 4.82 -8.02
C CYS A 65 -9.63 3.50 -8.60
N MET A 66 -9.18 2.57 -7.76
CA MET A 66 -8.74 1.25 -8.21
C MET A 66 -9.86 0.49 -8.92
N SER A 67 -11.07 0.55 -8.40
CA SER A 67 -12.23 -0.14 -8.98
C SER A 67 -12.62 0.46 -10.33
N TYR A 68 -12.58 1.79 -10.46
CA TYR A 68 -12.83 2.48 -11.73
C TYR A 68 -11.74 2.18 -12.77
N LEU A 69 -10.48 2.33 -12.40
CA LEU A 69 -9.35 2.06 -13.29
C LEU A 69 -9.22 0.57 -13.63
N GLY A 70 -9.65 -0.32 -12.74
CA GLY A 70 -9.72 -1.76 -12.97
C GLY A 70 -10.62 -2.12 -14.16
N VAL A 71 -11.71 -1.36 -14.38
CA VAL A 71 -12.57 -1.52 -15.56
C VAL A 71 -11.81 -1.18 -16.83
N ILE A 72 -11.10 -0.05 -16.85
CA ILE A 72 -10.31 0.40 -18.00
C ILE A 72 -9.14 -0.56 -18.27
N ALA A 73 -8.47 -1.01 -17.21
CA ALA A 73 -7.37 -1.98 -17.27
C ALA A 73 -7.85 -3.40 -17.68
N LYS A 74 -9.14 -3.69 -17.52
CA LYS A 74 -9.74 -5.04 -17.56
C LYS A 74 -9.01 -5.99 -16.59
N VAL A 75 -8.98 -5.62 -15.31
CA VAL A 75 -8.28 -6.34 -14.25
C VAL A 75 -9.21 -6.62 -13.08
N TYR A 76 -9.06 -7.82 -12.50
CA TYR A 76 -9.75 -8.28 -11.30
C TYR A 76 -8.85 -8.28 -10.08
N PHE A 77 -9.45 -8.16 -8.89
CA PHE A 77 -8.77 -8.12 -7.59
C PHE A 77 -9.26 -9.27 -6.69
N PRO A 78 -9.05 -10.53 -7.07
CA PRO A 78 -9.69 -11.64 -6.36
C PRO A 78 -9.15 -11.83 -4.94
N GLY A 79 -7.99 -11.29 -4.58
CA GLY A 79 -7.37 -11.56 -3.29
C GLY A 79 -6.80 -10.31 -2.63
N ILE A 80 -5.98 -10.52 -1.61
CA ILE A 80 -5.31 -9.43 -0.89
C ILE A 80 -4.11 -8.90 -1.69
N LEU A 81 -3.40 -9.82 -2.36
CA LEU A 81 -2.22 -9.54 -3.17
C LEU A 81 -2.41 -9.88 -4.65
N ALA A 82 -3.56 -10.46 -5.01
CA ALA A 82 -3.82 -10.93 -6.36
C ALA A 82 -4.41 -9.82 -7.24
N VAL A 83 -3.79 -9.62 -8.40
CA VAL A 83 -4.22 -8.74 -9.48
C VAL A 83 -4.19 -9.56 -10.76
N LEU A 84 -5.36 -9.85 -11.33
CA LEU A 84 -5.50 -10.75 -12.49
C LEU A 84 -6.01 -9.99 -13.71
N ASN A 85 -5.36 -10.15 -14.86
CA ASN A 85 -5.90 -9.65 -16.11
C ASN A 85 -7.13 -10.47 -16.52
N ALA A 86 -8.17 -9.83 -17.03
CA ALA A 86 -9.40 -10.51 -17.44
C ALA A 86 -9.16 -11.61 -18.48
N SER A 87 -8.15 -11.46 -19.34
CA SER A 87 -7.77 -12.50 -20.32
C SER A 87 -7.25 -13.80 -19.67
N THR A 88 -6.85 -13.74 -18.41
CA THR A 88 -6.33 -14.91 -17.67
C THR A 88 -7.42 -15.70 -16.94
N VAL A 89 -8.62 -15.13 -16.82
CA VAL A 89 -9.73 -15.76 -16.12
C VAL A 89 -10.45 -16.70 -17.09
N LYS A 90 -10.41 -18.01 -16.81
CA LYS A 90 -11.02 -19.04 -17.66
C LYS A 90 -12.55 -18.95 -17.75
N ASN A 91 -13.20 -18.26 -16.82
CA ASN A 91 -14.65 -18.13 -16.80
C ASN A 91 -15.09 -16.80 -17.46
N PRO A 92 -15.64 -16.82 -18.68
CA PRO A 92 -16.03 -15.63 -19.43
C PRO A 92 -17.25 -14.91 -18.84
N ALA A 93 -17.91 -15.49 -17.83
CA ALA A 93 -19.13 -14.95 -17.25
C ALA A 93 -18.88 -13.81 -16.23
N VAL A 94 -17.66 -13.66 -15.70
CA VAL A 94 -17.38 -12.63 -14.68
C VAL A 94 -17.47 -11.23 -15.33
N PRO A 95 -18.30 -10.30 -14.80
CA PRO A 95 -18.49 -8.98 -15.36
C PRO A 95 -17.36 -8.04 -14.92
N ILE A 96 -16.80 -7.32 -15.89
CA ILE A 96 -15.82 -6.25 -15.65
C ILE A 96 -16.58 -4.94 -15.41
N ASN A 97 -17.25 -4.86 -14.28
CA ASN A 97 -18.04 -3.68 -13.89
C ASN A 97 -17.45 -3.02 -12.65
N PHE A 98 -17.67 -1.70 -12.52
CA PHE A 98 -17.22 -0.93 -11.35
C PHE A 98 -17.71 -1.54 -10.03
N SER A 99 -18.99 -1.90 -9.95
CA SER A 99 -19.58 -2.50 -8.75
C SER A 99 -18.93 -3.81 -8.34
N TRP A 100 -18.48 -4.60 -9.33
CA TRP A 100 -17.79 -5.86 -9.07
C TRP A 100 -16.37 -5.64 -8.57
N GLY A 101 -15.60 -4.75 -9.22
CA GLY A 101 -14.27 -4.36 -8.74
C GLY A 101 -14.33 -3.76 -7.34
N MET A 102 -15.37 -2.98 -7.05
CA MET A 102 -15.60 -2.42 -5.72
C MET A 102 -15.91 -3.51 -4.71
N TYR A 103 -16.81 -4.46 -5.02
CA TYR A 103 -17.08 -5.61 -4.15
C TYR A 103 -15.80 -6.38 -3.81
N GLN A 104 -15.00 -6.75 -4.81
CA GLN A 104 -13.76 -7.50 -4.63
C GLN A 104 -12.76 -6.76 -3.71
N ASN A 105 -12.55 -5.46 -3.97
CA ASN A 105 -11.68 -4.65 -3.13
C ASN A 105 -12.23 -4.52 -1.71
N PHE A 106 -13.53 -4.29 -1.53
CA PHE A 106 -14.13 -4.17 -0.20
C PHE A 106 -14.01 -5.46 0.61
N VAL A 107 -14.27 -6.62 0.00
CA VAL A 107 -14.12 -7.93 0.64
C VAL A 107 -12.69 -8.13 1.11
N SER A 108 -11.71 -7.97 0.22
CA SER A 108 -10.30 -8.14 0.58
C SER A 108 -9.84 -7.12 1.63
N TRP A 109 -10.42 -5.90 1.64
CA TRP A 109 -10.10 -4.87 2.63
C TRP A 109 -10.64 -5.24 4.01
N ILE A 110 -11.92 -5.61 4.09
CA ILE A 110 -12.60 -5.96 5.34
C ILE A 110 -11.96 -7.20 5.96
N ILE A 111 -11.73 -8.26 5.16
CA ILE A 111 -11.12 -9.51 5.65
C ILE A 111 -9.75 -9.24 6.26
N LEU A 112 -8.87 -8.53 5.55
CA LEU A 112 -7.52 -8.25 6.06
C LEU A 112 -7.55 -7.36 7.31
N SER A 113 -8.41 -6.34 7.32
CA SER A 113 -8.57 -5.46 8.48
C SER A 113 -9.03 -6.25 9.71
N ILE A 114 -10.00 -7.15 9.55
CA ILE A 114 -10.49 -8.03 10.63
C ILE A 114 -9.39 -8.96 11.11
N LEU A 115 -8.62 -9.59 10.22
CA LEU A 115 -7.52 -10.47 10.62
C LEU A 115 -6.42 -9.72 11.38
N PHE A 116 -6.10 -8.48 10.98
CA PHE A 116 -5.18 -7.62 11.72
C PHE A 116 -5.72 -7.25 13.10
N ILE A 117 -7.02 -6.97 13.23
CA ILE A 117 -7.66 -6.73 14.53
C ILE A 117 -7.62 -7.99 15.41
N ILE A 118 -7.94 -9.16 14.86
CA ILE A 118 -7.94 -10.44 15.59
C ILE A 118 -6.52 -10.74 16.10
N THR A 119 -5.51 -10.65 15.23
CA THR A 119 -4.12 -10.89 15.63
C THR A 119 -3.65 -9.87 16.68
N ALA A 120 -3.96 -8.58 16.55
CA ALA A 120 -3.65 -7.58 17.57
C ALA A 120 -4.31 -7.88 18.93
N LYS A 121 -5.56 -8.37 18.94
CA LYS A 121 -6.26 -8.79 20.15
C LYS A 121 -5.65 -10.05 20.78
N ILE A 122 -5.28 -11.05 19.98
CA ILE A 122 -4.64 -12.29 20.45
C ILE A 122 -3.34 -11.98 21.20
N PHE A 123 -2.53 -11.06 20.67
CA PHE A 123 -1.29 -10.62 21.33
C PHE A 123 -1.50 -9.58 22.45
N LYS A 124 -2.75 -9.45 22.93
CA LYS A 124 -3.22 -8.70 24.12
C LYS A 124 -2.86 -7.19 24.15
N GLN A 125 -3.07 -6.48 23.05
CA GLN A 125 -3.09 -5.02 23.09
C GLN A 125 -4.44 -4.51 23.63
N ARG A 126 -4.42 -3.77 24.75
CA ARG A 126 -5.64 -3.36 25.48
C ARG A 126 -6.34 -2.11 24.92
N GLN A 127 -5.72 -1.37 23.99
CA GLN A 127 -6.29 -0.16 23.40
C GLN A 127 -6.14 -0.19 21.88
N VAL A 128 -7.03 -0.92 21.21
CA VAL A 128 -7.03 -1.10 19.76
C VAL A 128 -8.17 -0.26 19.18
N ARG A 129 -7.84 0.81 18.47
CA ARG A 129 -8.82 1.64 17.76
C ARG A 129 -9.13 0.98 16.42
N LEU A 130 -10.35 0.43 16.27
CA LEU A 130 -10.74 -0.28 15.05
C LEU A 130 -10.58 0.58 13.79
N ILE A 131 -10.89 1.88 13.91
CA ILE A 131 -10.75 2.85 12.82
C ILE A 131 -9.33 2.95 12.26
N ASP A 132 -8.30 2.75 13.09
CA ASP A 132 -6.91 2.82 12.65
C ASP A 132 -6.57 1.61 11.76
N PHE A 133 -7.11 0.43 12.06
CA PHE A 133 -6.93 -0.76 11.22
C PHE A 133 -7.64 -0.61 9.88
N PHE A 134 -8.92 -0.26 9.91
CA PHE A 134 -9.68 -0.08 8.67
C PHE A 134 -9.07 1.02 7.80
N GLY A 135 -8.66 2.14 8.40
CA GLY A 135 -8.07 3.26 7.68
C GLY A 135 -6.69 2.95 7.10
N THR A 136 -5.77 2.42 7.90
CA THR A 136 -4.41 2.12 7.44
C THR A 136 -4.40 0.99 6.42
N VAL A 137 -5.22 -0.05 6.57
CA VAL A 137 -5.33 -1.14 5.59
C VAL A 137 -5.96 -0.64 4.29
N ALA A 138 -7.00 0.20 4.33
CA ALA A 138 -7.56 0.78 3.11
C ALA A 138 -6.51 1.63 2.37
N LEU A 139 -5.85 2.54 3.09
CA LEU A 139 -4.85 3.43 2.51
C LEU A 139 -3.63 2.66 2.00
N SER A 140 -3.24 1.57 2.66
CA SER A 140 -2.10 0.75 2.25
C SER A 140 -2.20 0.17 0.85
N ARG A 141 -3.39 0.19 0.22
CA ARG A 141 -3.62 -0.27 -1.17
C ARG A 141 -3.13 0.67 -2.26
N PHE A 142 -2.63 1.84 -1.89
CA PHE A 142 -2.15 2.81 -2.87
C PHE A 142 -1.04 2.28 -3.82
N PRO A 143 -0.13 1.34 -3.45
CA PRO A 143 0.81 0.75 -4.41
C PRO A 143 0.10 0.01 -5.55
N PHE A 144 -1.00 -0.69 -5.24
CA PHE A 144 -1.83 -1.32 -6.26
C PHE A 144 -2.60 -0.31 -7.10
N LEU A 145 -3.00 0.84 -6.55
CA LEU A 145 -3.53 1.93 -7.36
C LEU A 145 -2.51 2.40 -8.41
N VAL A 146 -1.24 2.58 -8.02
CA VAL A 146 -0.16 2.93 -8.96
C VAL A 146 0.00 1.86 -10.04
N LEU A 147 -0.02 0.58 -9.66
CA LEU A 147 0.03 -0.53 -10.60
C LEU A 147 -1.13 -0.50 -11.60
N VAL A 148 -2.36 -0.29 -11.12
CA VAL A 148 -3.55 -0.28 -11.98
C VAL A 148 -3.52 0.94 -12.91
N VAL A 149 -3.10 2.12 -12.45
CA VAL A 149 -2.87 3.29 -13.32
C VAL A 149 -1.89 2.95 -14.43
N PHE A 150 -0.76 2.32 -14.09
CA PHE A 150 0.24 1.91 -15.08
C PHE A 150 -0.32 0.92 -16.10
N ILE A 151 -1.09 -0.07 -15.66
CA ILE A 151 -1.76 -1.03 -16.54
C ILE A 151 -2.80 -0.34 -17.44
N SER A 152 -3.60 0.58 -16.90
CA SER A 152 -4.59 1.35 -17.68
C SER A 152 -3.91 2.16 -18.78
N ILE A 153 -2.78 2.82 -18.49
CA ILE A 153 -2.01 3.59 -19.48
C ILE A 153 -1.51 2.66 -20.59
N ILE A 154 -0.88 1.53 -20.23
CA ILE A 154 -0.40 0.55 -21.20
C ILE A 154 -1.55 0.05 -22.08
N ARG A 155 -2.71 -0.23 -21.50
CA ARG A 155 -3.85 -0.74 -22.26
C ARG A 155 -4.40 0.27 -23.26
N VAL A 156 -4.40 1.55 -22.91
CA VAL A 156 -4.82 2.63 -23.82
C VAL A 156 -3.81 2.84 -24.95
N VAL A 157 -2.51 2.78 -24.64
CA VAL A 157 -1.44 3.03 -25.62
C VAL A 157 -1.16 1.81 -26.51
N ASN A 158 -1.21 0.61 -25.95
CA ASN A 158 -0.89 -0.64 -26.63
C ASN A 158 -1.79 -1.79 -26.12
N PRO A 159 -3.04 -1.89 -26.60
CA PRO A 159 -3.98 -2.90 -26.12
C PRO A 159 -3.52 -4.34 -26.42
N ALA A 160 -2.81 -4.55 -27.52
CA ALA A 160 -2.30 -5.86 -27.94
C ALA A 160 -1.32 -6.48 -26.93
N PHE A 161 -0.56 -5.64 -26.20
CA PHE A 161 0.35 -6.10 -25.15
C PHE A 161 -0.39 -6.77 -23.98
N MET A 162 -1.64 -6.36 -23.72
CA MET A 162 -2.45 -6.84 -22.60
C MET A 162 -3.42 -7.98 -22.98
N GLU A 163 -3.49 -8.34 -24.26
CA GLU A 163 -4.36 -9.39 -24.81
C GLU A 163 -3.57 -10.66 -25.15
N ILE A 164 -2.68 -11.05 -24.23
CA ILE A 164 -1.93 -12.30 -24.35
C ILE A 164 -2.91 -13.45 -24.19
N ASP A 165 -3.09 -14.19 -25.28
CA ASP A 165 -3.89 -15.39 -25.32
C ASP A 165 -3.11 -16.56 -24.70
N ILE A 166 -3.28 -16.74 -23.39
CA ILE A 166 -2.65 -17.82 -22.62
C ILE A 166 -3.02 -19.23 -23.14
N THR A 167 -4.05 -19.38 -23.97
CA THR A 167 -4.40 -20.66 -24.60
C THR A 167 -3.36 -21.11 -25.63
N LYS A 168 -2.57 -20.17 -26.18
CA LYS A 168 -1.51 -20.44 -27.17
C LYS A 168 -0.16 -20.81 -26.53
N GLY A 169 -0.12 -20.95 -25.21
CA GLY A 169 1.10 -21.20 -24.43
C GLY A 169 1.90 -19.91 -24.18
N PHE A 170 2.78 -19.95 -23.17
CA PHE A 170 3.67 -18.82 -22.91
C PHE A 170 4.74 -18.75 -24.01
N PRO A 171 4.90 -17.61 -24.71
CA PRO A 171 6.02 -17.46 -25.62
C PRO A 171 7.32 -17.51 -24.81
N ILE A 172 8.12 -18.56 -25.02
CA ILE A 172 9.44 -18.74 -24.36
C ILE A 172 10.37 -17.57 -24.71
N HIS A 173 10.16 -16.95 -25.87
CA HIS A 173 10.75 -15.65 -26.23
C HIS A 173 9.96 -14.51 -25.59
N SER A 174 10.17 -14.31 -24.29
CA SER A 174 9.67 -13.13 -23.60
C SER A 174 10.37 -11.88 -24.16
N SER A 175 9.59 -10.96 -24.74
CA SER A 175 10.10 -9.67 -25.18
C SER A 175 10.62 -8.87 -23.98
N LEU A 176 11.62 -8.00 -24.19
CA LEU A 176 12.18 -7.13 -23.15
C LEU A 176 11.07 -6.34 -22.42
N SER A 177 10.00 -5.95 -23.15
CA SER A 177 8.81 -5.29 -22.60
C SER A 177 8.02 -6.14 -21.60
N MET A 178 7.89 -7.46 -21.82
CA MET A 178 7.18 -8.35 -20.86
C MET A 178 7.97 -8.54 -19.57
N VAL A 179 9.29 -8.64 -19.68
CA VAL A 179 10.18 -8.73 -18.51
C VAL A 179 10.13 -7.44 -17.69
N ALA A 180 10.21 -6.28 -18.35
CA ALA A 180 10.08 -4.98 -17.70
C ALA A 180 8.71 -4.82 -17.02
N PHE A 181 7.63 -5.22 -17.67
CA PHE A 181 6.28 -5.19 -17.09
C PHE A 181 6.18 -6.07 -15.83
N SER A 182 6.68 -7.31 -15.90
CA SER A 182 6.68 -8.25 -14.77
C SER A 182 7.46 -7.71 -13.58
N PHE A 183 8.59 -7.05 -13.85
CA PHE A 183 9.38 -6.39 -12.81
C PHE A 183 8.58 -5.28 -12.09
N VAL A 184 7.84 -4.46 -12.84
CA VAL A 184 6.96 -3.41 -12.24
C VAL A 184 5.88 -4.02 -11.36
N VAL A 185 5.25 -5.13 -11.80
CA VAL A 185 4.23 -5.84 -11.00
C VAL A 185 4.83 -6.35 -9.69
N ILE A 186 6.00 -7.01 -9.74
CA ILE A 186 6.69 -7.55 -8.56
C ILE A 186 7.09 -6.42 -7.60
N LEU A 187 7.62 -5.30 -8.12
CA LEU A 187 7.96 -4.14 -7.29
C LEU A 187 6.73 -3.58 -6.58
N CYS A 188 5.60 -3.43 -7.27
CA CYS A 188 4.36 -2.94 -6.66
C CYS A 188 3.80 -3.93 -5.63
N ALA A 189 3.92 -5.23 -5.86
CA ALA A 189 3.55 -6.26 -4.89
C ALA A 189 4.42 -6.25 -3.63
N ALA A 190 5.74 -6.12 -3.77
CA ALA A 190 6.65 -5.97 -2.64
C ALA A 190 6.37 -4.67 -1.86
N TRP A 191 6.04 -3.60 -2.57
CA TRP A 191 5.63 -2.34 -1.96
C TRP A 191 4.32 -2.47 -1.18
N GLN A 192 3.32 -3.15 -1.75
CA GLN A 192 2.05 -3.45 -1.09
C GLN A 192 2.23 -4.27 0.20
N LEU A 193 3.11 -5.27 0.19
CA LEU A 193 3.44 -6.03 1.39
C LEU A 193 4.08 -5.15 2.46
N THR A 194 4.99 -4.26 2.04
CA THR A 194 5.65 -3.32 2.95
C THR A 194 4.64 -2.38 3.60
N THR A 195 3.70 -1.83 2.84
CA THR A 195 2.66 -0.94 3.38
C THR A 195 1.69 -1.69 4.29
N TYR A 196 1.30 -2.92 3.98
CA TYR A 196 0.50 -3.74 4.91
C TYR A 196 1.24 -4.04 6.21
N PHE A 197 2.56 -4.31 6.14
CA PHE A 197 3.37 -4.56 7.33
C PHE A 197 3.41 -3.33 8.25
N TYR A 198 3.62 -2.13 7.68
CA TYR A 198 3.55 -0.89 8.44
C TYR A 198 2.14 -0.57 8.95
N ALA A 199 1.09 -0.88 8.18
CA ALA A 199 -0.29 -0.70 8.62
C ALA A 199 -0.59 -1.52 9.89
N LEU A 200 -0.17 -2.80 9.91
CA LEU A 200 -0.29 -3.64 11.10
C LEU A 200 0.56 -3.09 12.25
N LYS A 201 1.82 -2.74 11.99
CA LYS A 201 2.74 -2.24 13.00
C LYS A 201 2.23 -0.99 13.71
N GLU A 202 1.80 0.02 12.95
CA GLU A 202 1.36 1.31 13.49
C GLU A 202 -0.02 1.19 14.16
N SER A 203 -0.93 0.38 13.62
CA SER A 203 -2.28 0.22 14.21
C SER A 203 -2.29 -0.67 15.45
N SER A 204 -1.40 -1.67 15.52
CA SER A 204 -1.34 -2.62 16.65
C SER A 204 -0.28 -2.26 17.69
N GLY A 205 0.73 -1.45 17.34
CA GLY A 205 1.89 -1.20 18.20
C GLY A 205 2.75 -2.44 18.47
N LEU A 206 2.56 -3.54 17.74
CA LEU A 206 3.33 -4.77 17.92
C LEU A 206 4.79 -4.58 17.48
N THR A 207 5.73 -5.19 18.22
CA THR A 207 7.15 -5.18 17.90
C THR A 207 7.76 -6.58 17.94
N GLY A 208 8.90 -6.74 17.25
CA GLY A 208 9.70 -7.97 17.28
C GLY A 208 9.01 -9.18 16.65
N LYS A 209 9.21 -10.36 17.24
CA LYS A 209 8.74 -11.66 16.68
C LYS A 209 7.21 -11.74 16.55
N LYS A 210 6.47 -11.15 17.50
CA LYS A 210 5.00 -11.18 17.51
C LYS A 210 4.40 -10.47 16.29
N LEU A 211 5.01 -9.36 15.87
CA LEU A 211 4.60 -8.60 14.68
C LEU A 211 4.75 -9.46 13.41
N TRP A 212 5.92 -10.08 13.23
CA TRP A 212 6.21 -10.91 12.05
C TRP A 212 5.27 -12.11 11.96
N ILE A 213 5.08 -12.84 13.06
CA ILE A 213 4.17 -14.01 13.09
C ILE A 213 2.74 -13.57 12.76
N SER A 214 2.26 -12.49 13.40
CA SER A 214 0.91 -11.95 13.15
C SER A 214 0.72 -11.56 11.68
N PHE A 215 1.71 -10.89 11.10
CA PHE A 215 1.66 -10.43 9.71
C PHE A 215 1.58 -11.59 8.73
N ILE A 216 2.49 -12.56 8.84
CA ILE A 216 2.55 -13.72 7.93
C ILE A 216 1.26 -14.52 8.01
N VAL A 217 0.79 -14.82 9.23
CA VAL A 217 -0.44 -15.58 9.44
C VAL A 217 -1.65 -14.83 8.87
N ALA A 218 -1.77 -13.53 9.12
CA ALA A 218 -2.90 -12.74 8.63
C ALA A 218 -2.91 -12.58 7.10
N ILE A 219 -1.76 -12.43 6.44
CA ILE A 219 -1.68 -12.35 4.98
C ILE A 219 -2.05 -13.69 4.35
N ILE A 220 -1.49 -14.81 4.83
CA ILE A 220 -1.77 -16.14 4.28
C ILE A 220 -3.25 -16.51 4.48
N LEU A 221 -3.76 -16.41 5.71
CA LEU A 221 -5.17 -16.69 5.99
C LEU A 221 -6.09 -15.74 5.22
N GLY A 222 -5.69 -14.48 5.14
CA GLY A 222 -6.46 -13.46 4.44
C GLY A 222 -6.63 -13.80 2.97
N ASP A 223 -5.55 -14.19 2.28
CA ASP A 223 -5.61 -14.51 0.86
C ASP A 223 -6.40 -15.79 0.58
N ILE A 224 -6.26 -16.80 1.46
CA ILE A 224 -7.06 -18.05 1.40
C ILE A 224 -8.55 -17.78 1.58
N ILE A 225 -8.94 -16.85 2.47
CA ILE A 225 -10.35 -16.54 2.75
C ILE A 225 -10.90 -15.56 1.71
N SER A 226 -10.14 -14.55 1.31
CA SER A 226 -10.61 -13.50 0.40
C SER A 226 -10.78 -14.01 -1.03
N SER A 227 -9.87 -14.86 -1.50
CA SER A 227 -9.88 -15.40 -2.87
C SER A 227 -11.22 -16.03 -3.26
N PRO A 228 -11.75 -17.02 -2.51
CA PRO A 228 -13.05 -17.57 -2.82
C PRO A 228 -14.18 -16.56 -2.57
N LEU A 229 -14.16 -15.78 -1.48
CA LEU A 229 -15.25 -14.82 -1.19
C LEU A 229 -15.40 -13.72 -2.26
N ALA A 230 -14.29 -13.25 -2.81
CA ALA A 230 -14.27 -12.25 -3.88
C ALA A 230 -14.74 -12.84 -5.23
N MET A 231 -14.76 -14.17 -5.37
CA MET A 231 -15.25 -14.88 -6.55
C MET A 231 -16.63 -15.54 -6.36
N ILE A 232 -17.13 -15.66 -5.12
CA ILE A 232 -18.34 -16.42 -4.75
C ILE A 232 -19.64 -15.92 -5.38
N PHE A 233 -19.74 -14.65 -5.76
CA PHE A 233 -20.97 -14.10 -6.39
C PHE A 233 -21.03 -14.37 -7.91
N PHE A 234 -20.59 -15.55 -8.34
CA PHE A 234 -20.79 -16.12 -9.68
C PHE A 234 -21.14 -17.61 -9.63
#